data_AF-A0A9P9SCC5-F1
#
_entry.id   AF-A0A9P9SCC5-F1
#
_cell.length_a   1.000
_cell.length_b   1.000
_cell.length_c   1.000
_cell.angle_alpha   90.00
_cell.angle_beta   90.00
_cell.angle_gamma   90.00
#
_symmetry.space_group_name_H-M   'P 1'
#
loop_
_entity.id
_entity.type
_entity.pdbx_description
1 polymer ?
#
loop_
_entity_poly.entity_id
_entity_poly.type
_entity_poly.pdbx_seq_one_letter_code
_entity_poly.pdbx_strand_id
1 'polypeptide(L)'
;MDQWVCNCCASRIGGSPIPFFYCEECDFALCRECYTPKTQCPDEHPLVKTVKNDQSGELIYGLDSLDISSRNANLKPPNPYSSKPGNSKPPPSSSNPFLPNSDQDGKRIDPSSLGEGEKQLRESLASAIVKESPDVKWEDVAGLEAAKEELQEAVILPVKFPQMFSGKRKLRRGILLYGPPGTGKSYLAKAVATEAESMLFSISSSDVMSKWMGESEKLVKTLFQMARENTPSVIFIDELDALCGSRDAPGHNPHMSGLKTEFMVQIDGVGHDNEGVLLLAATNLPWSLDPAIRRRFQRKVYIPLPDQEAREQMFKIHVGESMADLTEEDYKKFAERTKGLSGSDISIAVQDALNQPVKKVSSSKHWRKVTHEGAEKLTPCKATDDGAMPMSWRTVPASQLLEPDVEVEDFFTVLDKVKPTVSEEEIKKCSDWTELFGTEGA
;
A
#
# COMPACT_ATOMS: atom_id res chain seq x y z
N MET A 1 -12.57 35.82 -24.32
CA MET A 1 -12.08 36.03 -22.95
C MET A 1 -13.30 36.37 -22.12
N ASP A 2 -14.01 35.34 -21.69
CA ASP A 2 -15.24 35.49 -20.93
C ASP A 2 -14.93 36.10 -19.55
N GLN A 3 -15.59 37.22 -19.24
CA GLN A 3 -15.45 37.90 -17.95
C GLN A 3 -16.31 37.15 -16.94
N TRP A 4 -15.68 36.31 -16.14
CA TRP A 4 -16.33 35.63 -15.02
C TRP A 4 -16.82 36.66 -13.99
N VAL A 5 -17.96 36.40 -13.36
CA VAL A 5 -18.54 37.27 -12.32
C VAL A 5 -18.87 36.42 -11.10
N CYS A 6 -18.54 36.90 -9.90
CA CYS A 6 -18.86 36.20 -8.67
C CYS A 6 -20.38 36.16 -8.45
N ASN A 7 -20.96 34.98 -8.34
CA ASN A 7 -22.40 34.79 -8.13
C ASN A 7 -22.89 35.26 -6.74
N CYS A 8 -21.98 35.53 -5.80
CA CYS A 8 -22.32 36.01 -4.45
C CYS A 8 -22.31 37.54 -4.35
N CYS A 9 -21.25 38.21 -4.84
CA CYS A 9 -21.07 39.66 -4.70
C CYS A 9 -21.11 40.44 -6.02
N ALA A 10 -21.35 39.76 -7.15
CA ALA A 10 -21.37 40.33 -8.50
C ALA A 10 -20.07 41.04 -8.94
N SER A 11 -18.95 40.80 -8.25
CA SER A 11 -17.64 41.33 -8.62
C SER A 11 -17.08 40.59 -9.85
N ARG A 12 -16.37 41.29 -10.73
CA ARG A 12 -15.68 40.64 -11.87
C ARG A 12 -14.49 39.83 -11.37
N ILE A 13 -14.42 38.57 -11.78
CA ILE A 13 -13.36 37.60 -11.49
C ILE A 13 -12.76 37.10 -12.82
N GLY A 14 -11.51 36.63 -12.81
CA GLY A 14 -10.84 36.15 -14.05
C GLY A 14 -10.01 37.18 -14.83
N GLY A 15 -10.04 38.46 -14.47
CA GLY A 15 -9.15 39.51 -15.05
C GLY A 15 -7.89 39.81 -14.23
N SER A 16 -7.73 39.18 -13.07
CA SER A 16 -6.71 39.49 -12.06
C SER A 16 -5.90 38.22 -11.72
N PRO A 17 -4.63 38.30 -11.32
CA PRO A 17 -3.81 37.14 -10.93
C PRO A 17 -4.31 36.40 -9.67
N ILE A 18 -5.49 36.73 -9.15
CA ILE A 18 -6.02 36.18 -7.90
C ILE A 18 -6.87 34.95 -8.23
N PRO A 19 -6.59 33.79 -7.58
CA PRO A 19 -7.36 32.56 -7.78
C PRO A 19 -8.82 32.75 -7.32
N PHE A 20 -9.75 32.14 -8.05
CA PHE A 20 -11.18 32.10 -7.72
C PHE A 20 -11.68 30.66 -7.73
N PHE A 21 -12.89 30.41 -7.24
CA PHE A 21 -13.46 29.06 -7.16
C PHE A 21 -14.61 28.95 -8.16
N TYR A 22 -14.72 27.83 -8.88
CA TYR A 22 -15.78 27.64 -9.86
C TYR A 22 -16.29 26.19 -9.88
N CYS A 23 -17.55 26.02 -10.21
CA CYS A 23 -18.23 24.76 -10.42
C CYS A 23 -18.12 24.39 -11.90
N GLU A 24 -17.50 23.26 -12.22
CA GLU A 24 -17.41 22.76 -13.61
C GLU A 24 -18.77 22.35 -14.18
N GLU A 25 -19.70 21.97 -13.33
CA GLU A 25 -20.99 21.39 -13.74
C GLU A 25 -22.11 22.43 -13.90
N CYS A 26 -21.98 23.59 -13.26
CA CYS A 26 -23.09 24.52 -13.07
C CYS A 26 -22.77 26.00 -13.31
N ASP A 27 -21.59 26.30 -13.89
CA ASP A 27 -21.11 27.65 -14.23
C ASP A 27 -21.18 28.67 -13.07
N PHE A 28 -21.13 28.16 -11.84
CA PHE A 28 -21.19 28.94 -10.62
C PHE A 28 -19.78 29.31 -10.17
N ALA A 29 -19.49 30.61 -10.02
CA ALA A 29 -18.17 31.09 -9.65
C ALA A 29 -18.19 32.01 -8.43
N LEU A 30 -17.20 31.86 -7.56
CA LEU A 30 -17.01 32.65 -6.35
C LEU A 30 -15.63 33.29 -6.33
N CYS A 31 -15.58 34.57 -5.95
CA CYS A 31 -14.31 35.20 -5.62
C CYS A 31 -13.73 34.58 -4.34
N ARG A 32 -12.43 34.74 -4.13
CA ARG A 32 -11.73 34.25 -2.93
C ARG A 32 -12.38 34.72 -1.63
N GLU A 33 -12.92 35.93 -1.59
CA GLU A 33 -13.50 36.52 -0.37
C GLU A 33 -14.88 35.93 -0.04
N CYS A 34 -15.64 35.49 -1.05
CA CYS A 34 -16.95 34.88 -0.86
C CYS A 34 -16.89 33.37 -0.63
N TYR A 35 -15.73 32.74 -0.83
CA TYR A 35 -15.56 31.31 -0.61
C TYR A 35 -15.29 30.99 0.86
N THR A 36 -16.00 30.00 1.40
CA THR A 36 -15.64 29.30 2.63
C THR A 36 -15.56 27.79 2.35
N PRO A 37 -14.80 26.99 3.13
CA PRO A 37 -14.70 25.54 2.92
C PRO A 37 -16.03 24.78 2.97
N LYS A 38 -17.09 25.39 3.51
CA LYS A 38 -18.45 24.82 3.55
C LYS A 38 -19.34 25.32 2.42
N THR A 39 -18.87 26.25 1.61
CA THR A 39 -19.65 26.84 0.52
C THR A 39 -19.67 25.88 -0.66
N GLN A 40 -20.84 25.33 -0.96
CA GLN A 40 -21.11 24.57 -2.18
C GLN A 40 -21.90 25.44 -3.16
N CYS A 41 -21.92 25.06 -4.43
CA CYS A 41 -22.83 25.67 -5.38
C CYS A 41 -24.30 25.33 -5.02
N PRO A 42 -25.31 25.97 -5.64
CA PRO A 42 -26.72 25.70 -5.38
C PRO A 42 -27.14 24.23 -5.57
N ASP A 43 -26.37 23.47 -6.37
CA ASP A 43 -26.60 22.06 -6.69
C ASP A 43 -25.68 21.11 -5.90
N GLU A 44 -25.01 21.60 -4.84
CA GLU A 44 -24.11 20.83 -3.95
C GLU A 44 -22.85 20.22 -4.62
N HIS A 45 -22.47 20.69 -5.81
CA HIS A 45 -21.23 20.28 -6.47
C HIS A 45 -19.99 20.89 -5.80
N PRO A 46 -18.85 20.17 -5.81
CA PRO A 46 -17.58 20.68 -5.32
C PRO A 46 -17.09 21.84 -6.20
N LEU A 47 -16.55 22.88 -5.56
CA LEU A 47 -15.94 24.01 -6.25
C LEU A 47 -14.45 23.78 -6.42
N VAL A 48 -13.96 23.92 -7.64
CA VAL A 48 -12.55 23.77 -8.00
C VAL A 48 -11.87 25.13 -7.95
N LYS A 49 -10.65 25.18 -7.44
CA LYS A 49 -9.84 26.41 -7.41
C LYS A 49 -9.16 26.61 -8.76
N THR A 50 -9.27 27.82 -9.31
CA THR A 50 -8.51 28.21 -10.51
C THR A 50 -7.10 28.67 -10.12
N VAL A 51 -6.10 28.24 -10.89
CA VAL A 51 -4.69 28.62 -10.77
C VAL A 51 -4.21 29.03 -12.15
N LYS A 52 -3.62 30.21 -12.30
CA LYS A 52 -3.14 30.67 -13.61
C LYS A 52 -1.76 30.10 -13.88
N ASN A 53 -1.51 29.56 -15.08
CA ASN A 53 -0.18 29.14 -15.49
C ASN A 53 0.70 30.38 -15.74
N ASP A 54 1.81 30.50 -15.00
CA ASP A 54 2.73 31.63 -15.10
C ASP A 54 3.44 31.73 -16.47
N GLN A 55 3.47 30.64 -17.26
CA GLN A 55 4.16 30.59 -18.56
C GLN A 55 3.22 30.76 -19.76
N SER A 56 1.98 30.25 -19.72
CA SER A 56 1.02 30.33 -20.84
C SER A 56 -0.08 31.38 -20.64
N GLY A 57 -0.29 31.87 -19.41
CA GLY A 57 -1.37 32.78 -19.07
C GLY A 57 -2.76 32.14 -19.10
N GLU A 58 -2.87 30.83 -19.33
CA GLU A 58 -4.11 30.06 -19.28
C GLU A 58 -4.53 29.73 -17.85
N LEU A 59 -5.84 29.60 -17.62
CA LEU A 59 -6.39 29.17 -16.34
C LEU A 59 -6.30 27.63 -16.27
N ILE A 60 -5.57 27.14 -15.28
CA ILE A 60 -5.50 25.73 -14.91
C ILE A 60 -6.48 25.51 -13.75
N TYR A 61 -7.18 24.39 -13.77
CA TYR A 61 -8.13 24.01 -12.75
C TYR A 61 -7.47 23.01 -11.81
N GLY A 62 -7.30 23.38 -10.54
CA GLY A 62 -6.52 22.62 -9.58
C GLY A 62 -7.29 21.43 -9.02
N LEU A 63 -6.99 20.22 -9.50
CA LEU A 63 -7.25 18.94 -8.81
C LEU A 63 -6.22 18.74 -7.69
N ASP A 64 -6.19 19.65 -6.70
CA ASP A 64 -5.39 19.44 -5.48
C ASP A 64 -5.81 20.45 -4.42
N SER A 65 -6.81 20.07 -3.60
CA SER A 65 -6.80 20.22 -2.14
C SER A 65 -8.19 19.99 -1.52
N LEU A 66 -8.26 18.93 -0.71
CA LEU A 66 -9.09 18.73 0.50
C LEU A 66 -10.54 18.22 0.39
N ASP A 67 -10.78 17.20 1.23
CA ASP A 67 -12.03 16.69 1.79
C ASP A 67 -13.14 16.19 0.86
N ILE A 68 -13.17 14.87 0.68
CA ILE A 68 -14.41 14.13 0.42
C ILE A 68 -14.47 12.91 1.33
N SER A 69 -14.82 13.14 2.60
CA SER A 69 -15.81 12.27 3.22
C SER A 69 -17.15 12.51 2.50
N SER A 70 -17.81 11.44 2.07
CA SER A 70 -19.08 11.37 1.34
C SER A 70 -19.01 11.51 -0.19
N ARG A 71 -18.84 10.36 -0.87
CA ARG A 71 -19.93 9.72 -1.63
C ARG A 71 -19.47 8.34 -2.13
N ASN A 72 -20.23 7.33 -1.72
CA ASN A 72 -20.27 6.02 -2.35
C ASN A 72 -21.11 6.12 -3.64
N ALA A 73 -20.83 5.18 -4.54
CA ALA A 73 -21.65 4.71 -5.65
C ALA A 73 -21.46 5.34 -7.05
N ASN A 74 -20.97 4.45 -7.93
CA ASN A 74 -21.08 4.40 -9.39
C ASN A 74 -20.23 5.39 -10.19
N LEU A 75 -19.11 4.88 -10.73
CA LEU A 75 -18.77 4.86 -12.16
C LEU A 75 -17.51 3.99 -12.35
N LYS A 76 -17.69 2.76 -12.85
CA LYS A 76 -16.59 1.99 -13.46
C LYS A 76 -16.32 2.58 -14.86
N PRO A 77 -15.06 2.75 -15.29
CA PRO A 77 -14.77 3.02 -16.69
C PRO A 77 -15.17 1.81 -17.57
N PRO A 78 -15.59 2.02 -18.83
CA PRO A 78 -16.07 0.94 -19.69
C PRO A 78 -14.90 0.04 -20.13
N ASN A 79 -15.02 -1.26 -19.84
CA ASN A 79 -14.18 -2.31 -20.39
C ASN A 79 -14.61 -2.60 -21.85
N PRO A 80 -13.72 -2.50 -22.86
CA PRO A 80 -14.06 -2.68 -24.27
C PRO A 80 -14.17 -4.14 -24.76
N TYR A 81 -14.08 -5.14 -23.90
CA TYR A 81 -14.26 -6.54 -24.30
C TYR A 81 -15.32 -7.26 -23.46
N SER A 82 -16.55 -7.29 -23.97
CA SER A 82 -17.62 -8.17 -23.45
C SER A 82 -18.59 -8.52 -24.58
N SER A 83 -18.37 -9.68 -25.18
CA SER A 83 -19.35 -10.41 -26.01
C SER A 83 -20.63 -10.74 -25.22
N LYS A 84 -21.78 -10.63 -25.90
CA LYS A 84 -23.16 -10.76 -25.36
C LYS A 84 -23.45 -12.11 -24.63
N PRO A 85 -24.42 -12.13 -23.69
CA PRO A 85 -24.66 -13.28 -22.81
C PRO A 85 -25.59 -14.35 -23.42
N GLY A 86 -25.20 -15.61 -23.25
CA GLY A 86 -26.04 -16.79 -23.41
C GLY A 86 -26.74 -17.14 -22.10
N ASN A 87 -28.04 -17.42 -22.20
CA ASN A 87 -28.99 -17.68 -21.13
C ASN A 87 -28.68 -18.99 -20.37
N SER A 88 -28.27 -18.92 -19.10
CA SER A 88 -28.35 -20.07 -18.18
C SER A 88 -28.52 -19.61 -16.73
N LYS A 89 -29.52 -20.20 -16.07
CA LYS A 89 -29.92 -19.89 -14.67
C LYS A 89 -28.82 -20.27 -13.68
N PRO A 90 -28.60 -19.50 -12.59
CA PRO A 90 -27.74 -19.95 -11.50
C PRO A 90 -28.47 -20.96 -10.58
N PRO A 91 -27.75 -21.93 -9.99
CA PRO A 91 -28.29 -22.87 -8.99
C PRO A 91 -28.45 -22.18 -7.61
N PRO A 92 -29.22 -22.79 -6.67
CA PRO A 92 -29.64 -22.12 -5.45
C PRO A 92 -28.50 -21.91 -4.45
N SER A 93 -28.56 -20.77 -3.77
CA SER A 93 -27.67 -20.35 -2.68
C SER A 93 -27.65 -21.35 -1.52
N SER A 94 -26.49 -21.94 -1.27
CA SER A 94 -26.19 -22.62 -0.01
C SER A 94 -26.07 -21.59 1.12
N SER A 95 -26.93 -21.74 2.12
CA SER A 95 -26.94 -21.01 3.39
C SER A 95 -25.57 -21.01 4.08
N ASN A 96 -25.06 -19.82 4.40
CA ASN A 96 -23.93 -19.61 5.32
C ASN A 96 -24.34 -20.00 6.75
N PRO A 97 -23.64 -20.93 7.44
CA PRO A 97 -23.96 -21.31 8.81
C PRO A 97 -23.08 -20.56 9.83
N PHE A 98 -23.32 -19.26 10.02
CA PHE A 98 -22.85 -18.52 11.20
C PHE A 98 -23.90 -17.48 11.64
N LEU A 99 -24.90 -17.97 12.39
CA LEU A 99 -25.52 -17.22 13.47
C LEU A 99 -24.97 -17.83 14.76
N PRO A 100 -24.36 -17.06 15.69
CA PRO A 100 -24.19 -17.55 17.04
C PRO A 100 -25.55 -17.53 17.73
N ASN A 101 -25.87 -18.64 18.40
CA ASN A 101 -26.96 -18.69 19.38
C ASN A 101 -26.70 -17.63 20.46
N SER A 102 -27.74 -16.86 20.74
CA SER A 102 -27.87 -16.00 21.91
C SER A 102 -27.59 -16.81 23.18
N ASP A 103 -26.64 -16.33 23.99
CA ASP A 103 -26.79 -16.13 25.44
C ASP A 103 -25.41 -15.87 26.07
N GLN A 104 -25.01 -14.58 26.10
CA GLN A 104 -24.36 -13.89 27.22
C GLN A 104 -23.90 -12.48 26.81
N ASP A 105 -24.44 -11.49 27.52
CA ASP A 105 -24.14 -10.04 27.60
C ASP A 105 -22.96 -9.46 26.79
N GLY A 106 -23.08 -9.46 25.46
CA GLY A 106 -22.31 -8.58 24.57
C GLY A 106 -23.13 -7.33 24.28
N LYS A 107 -23.06 -6.31 25.13
CA LYS A 107 -23.74 -5.02 24.92
C LYS A 107 -23.20 -4.40 23.61
N ARG A 108 -23.92 -4.51 22.49
CA ARG A 108 -23.65 -3.71 21.29
C ARG A 108 -23.71 -2.24 21.72
N ILE A 109 -22.55 -1.59 21.75
CA ILE A 109 -22.45 -0.19 22.15
C ILE A 109 -23.08 0.63 21.02
N ASP A 110 -24.19 1.30 21.31
CA ASP A 110 -24.79 2.27 20.40
C ASP A 110 -23.78 3.42 20.21
N PRO A 111 -23.40 3.78 18.97
CA PRO A 111 -22.53 4.92 18.69
C PRO A 111 -23.03 6.25 19.30
N SER A 112 -24.34 6.34 19.62
CA SER A 112 -24.94 7.49 20.30
C SER A 112 -24.51 7.63 21.77
N SER A 113 -24.03 6.56 22.41
CA SER A 113 -23.69 6.50 23.85
C SER A 113 -22.21 6.79 24.18
N LEU A 114 -21.37 7.00 23.17
CA LEU A 114 -19.94 7.30 23.33
C LEU A 114 -19.74 8.77 23.73
N GLY A 115 -18.90 9.01 24.74
CA GLY A 115 -18.53 10.38 25.14
C GLY A 115 -17.84 11.14 24.00
N GLU A 116 -18.00 12.47 23.95
CA GLU A 116 -17.47 13.30 22.84
C GLU A 116 -15.97 13.08 22.58
N GLY A 117 -15.16 12.88 23.64
CA GLY A 117 -13.73 12.58 23.50
C GLY A 117 -13.43 11.20 22.88
N GLU A 118 -14.30 10.21 23.06
CA GLU A 118 -14.14 8.88 22.45
C GLU A 118 -14.54 8.90 20.97
N LYS A 119 -15.53 9.72 20.60
CA LYS A 119 -15.89 9.96 19.20
C LYS A 119 -14.77 10.68 18.45
N GLN A 120 -14.20 11.73 19.03
CA GLN A 120 -13.05 12.44 18.45
C GLN A 120 -11.83 11.53 18.28
N LEU A 121 -11.56 10.67 19.27
CA LEU A 121 -10.47 9.70 19.16
C LEU A 121 -10.73 8.66 18.07
N ARG A 122 -11.98 8.14 17.95
CA ARG A 122 -12.37 7.22 16.87
C ARG A 122 -12.26 7.86 15.49
N GLU A 123 -12.60 9.14 15.34
CA GLU A 123 -12.45 9.89 14.08
C GLU A 123 -10.97 10.12 13.76
N SER A 124 -10.16 10.52 14.75
CA SER A 124 -8.71 10.63 14.61
C SER A 124 -8.08 9.30 14.21
N LEU A 125 -8.55 8.20 14.82
CA LEU A 125 -8.13 6.85 14.49
C LEU A 125 -8.59 6.38 13.11
N ALA A 126 -9.79 6.76 12.67
CA ALA A 126 -10.23 6.45 11.31
C ALA A 126 -9.34 7.15 10.26
N SER A 127 -8.72 8.28 10.60
CA SER A 127 -7.74 8.94 9.73
C SER A 127 -6.35 8.29 9.75
N ALA A 128 -5.99 7.62 10.85
CA ALA A 128 -4.67 7.00 11.04
C ALA A 128 -4.65 5.51 10.68
N ILE A 129 -5.77 4.81 10.82
CA ILE A 129 -5.90 3.40 10.51
C ILE A 129 -6.36 3.27 9.06
N VAL A 130 -5.50 2.71 8.22
CA VAL A 130 -5.90 2.33 6.86
C VAL A 130 -6.81 1.12 6.98
N LYS A 131 -8.09 1.38 6.72
CA LYS A 131 -9.15 0.39 6.61
C LYS A 131 -9.26 -0.03 5.14
N GLU A 132 -8.63 -1.13 4.80
CA GLU A 132 -8.65 -1.66 3.42
C GLU A 132 -9.12 -3.11 3.39
N SER A 133 -9.81 -3.46 2.30
CA SER A 133 -9.97 -4.84 1.84
C SER A 133 -8.95 -5.04 0.72
N PRO A 134 -7.70 -5.44 1.02
CA PRO A 134 -6.68 -5.58 0.00
C PRO A 134 -7.10 -6.63 -1.03
N ASP A 135 -6.61 -6.51 -2.26
CA ASP A 135 -6.79 -7.47 -3.35
C ASP A 135 -5.41 -8.04 -3.75
N VAL A 136 -4.67 -8.51 -2.74
CA VAL A 136 -3.37 -9.17 -2.93
C VAL A 136 -3.57 -10.65 -2.61
N LYS A 137 -3.25 -11.54 -3.53
CA LYS A 137 -3.43 -12.98 -3.34
C LYS A 137 -2.13 -13.68 -2.99
N TRP A 138 -2.21 -14.96 -2.60
CA TRP A 138 -1.01 -15.76 -2.34
C TRP A 138 -0.13 -15.95 -3.58
N GLU A 139 -0.71 -15.92 -4.78
CA GLU A 139 -0.01 -16.05 -6.06
C GLU A 139 0.81 -14.79 -6.41
N ASP A 140 0.41 -13.63 -5.89
CA ASP A 140 1.12 -12.36 -6.13
C ASP A 140 2.38 -12.23 -5.25
N VAL A 141 2.50 -13.05 -4.22
CA VAL A 141 3.68 -13.12 -3.36
C VAL A 141 4.63 -14.17 -3.91
N ALA A 142 5.80 -13.79 -4.42
CA ALA A 142 6.80 -14.75 -4.88
C ALA A 142 7.56 -15.42 -3.72
N GLY A 143 7.71 -16.75 -3.77
CA GLY A 143 8.40 -17.53 -2.75
C GLY A 143 7.72 -17.56 -1.38
N LEU A 144 8.54 -17.75 -0.33
CA LEU A 144 8.15 -17.74 1.09
C LEU A 144 7.14 -18.83 1.46
N GLU A 145 7.24 -20.00 0.84
CA GLU A 145 6.31 -21.13 0.96
C GLU A 145 6.11 -21.55 2.42
N ALA A 146 7.20 -21.69 3.17
CA ALA A 146 7.13 -22.02 4.60
C ALA A 146 6.40 -20.95 5.42
N ALA A 147 6.66 -19.67 5.14
CA ALA A 147 5.99 -18.56 5.83
C ALA A 147 4.50 -18.46 5.45
N LYS A 148 4.17 -18.70 4.17
CA LYS A 148 2.78 -18.79 3.70
C LYS A 148 2.07 -19.94 4.38
N GLU A 149 2.66 -21.12 4.45
CA GLU A 149 2.07 -22.28 5.12
C GLU A 149 1.82 -22.00 6.61
N GLU A 150 2.79 -21.41 7.32
CA GLU A 150 2.63 -21.06 8.73
C GLU A 150 1.51 -20.02 8.95
N LEU A 151 1.36 -19.07 8.03
CA LEU A 151 0.28 -18.08 8.07
C LEU A 151 -1.08 -18.68 7.69
N GLN A 152 -1.14 -19.52 6.67
CA GLN A 152 -2.37 -20.22 6.27
C GLN A 152 -2.86 -21.12 7.41
N GLU A 153 -1.97 -21.84 8.08
CA GLU A 153 -2.31 -22.64 9.25
C GLU A 153 -2.79 -21.77 10.43
N ALA A 154 -2.18 -20.61 10.65
CA ALA A 154 -2.56 -19.73 11.74
C ALA A 154 -3.87 -18.98 11.50
N VAL A 155 -4.23 -18.71 10.24
CA VAL A 155 -5.35 -17.81 9.89
C VAL A 155 -6.52 -18.54 9.23
N ILE A 156 -6.24 -19.43 8.28
CA ILE A 156 -7.28 -20.13 7.52
C ILE A 156 -7.79 -21.34 8.30
N LEU A 157 -6.91 -22.09 8.96
CA LEU A 157 -7.30 -23.31 9.70
C LEU A 157 -8.36 -23.05 10.79
N PRO A 158 -8.27 -21.97 11.61
CA PRO A 158 -9.28 -21.67 12.63
C PRO A 158 -10.62 -21.25 12.05
N VAL A 159 -10.61 -20.55 10.91
CA VAL A 159 -11.84 -20.14 10.22
C VAL A 159 -12.52 -21.37 9.59
N LYS A 160 -11.74 -22.25 8.96
CA LYS A 160 -12.24 -23.43 8.26
C LYS A 160 -12.69 -24.55 9.21
N PHE A 161 -11.98 -24.74 10.33
CA PHE A 161 -12.23 -25.84 11.27
C PHE A 161 -12.28 -25.36 12.73
N PRO A 162 -13.25 -24.51 13.11
CA PRO A 162 -13.35 -23.93 14.45
C PRO A 162 -13.47 -24.99 15.56
N GLN A 163 -14.07 -26.15 15.26
CA GLN A 163 -14.21 -27.27 16.19
C GLN A 163 -12.87 -27.82 16.70
N MET A 164 -11.78 -27.64 15.94
CA MET A 164 -10.45 -28.09 16.34
C MET A 164 -9.87 -27.23 17.47
N PHE A 165 -10.34 -25.99 17.62
CA PHE A 165 -9.86 -24.99 18.57
C PHE A 165 -10.75 -24.88 19.82
N SER A 166 -11.23 -26.03 20.30
CA SER A 166 -12.08 -26.13 21.49
C SER A 166 -11.30 -26.54 22.75
N GLY A 167 -11.80 -26.14 23.92
CA GLY A 167 -11.21 -26.47 25.22
C GLY A 167 -9.83 -25.84 25.43
N LYS A 168 -8.78 -26.68 25.59
CA LYS A 168 -7.41 -26.22 25.82
C LYS A 168 -6.65 -25.84 24.53
N ARG A 169 -7.16 -26.23 23.36
CA ARG A 169 -6.54 -25.89 22.07
C ARG A 169 -6.98 -24.49 21.67
N LYS A 170 -6.27 -23.47 22.15
CA LYS A 170 -6.57 -22.07 21.82
C LYS A 170 -5.79 -21.62 20.59
N LEU A 171 -6.41 -20.77 19.79
CA LEU A 171 -5.75 -20.10 18.67
C LEU A 171 -4.61 -19.20 19.18
N ARG A 172 -3.45 -19.29 18.54
CA ARG A 172 -2.35 -18.35 18.74
C ARG A 172 -2.64 -17.07 17.95
N ARG A 173 -3.06 -16.01 18.64
CA ARG A 173 -3.58 -14.78 18.00
C ARG A 173 -2.51 -13.77 17.59
N GLY A 174 -1.27 -13.92 18.08
CA GLY A 174 -0.18 -12.98 17.82
C GLY A 174 0.94 -13.62 16.99
N ILE A 175 1.15 -13.11 15.78
CA ILE A 175 2.20 -13.53 14.85
C ILE A 175 3.15 -12.35 14.61
N LEU A 176 4.45 -12.58 14.79
CA LEU A 176 5.50 -11.61 14.48
C LEU A 176 6.21 -12.03 13.19
N LEU A 177 6.13 -11.18 12.17
CA LEU A 177 6.92 -11.26 10.96
C LEU A 177 8.22 -10.48 11.19
N TYR A 178 9.38 -11.08 10.91
CA TYR A 178 10.65 -10.38 11.05
C TYR A 178 11.62 -10.77 9.95
N GLY A 179 12.57 -9.88 9.67
CA GLY A 179 13.62 -10.11 8.68
C GLY A 179 14.08 -8.81 8.04
N PRO A 180 15.02 -8.86 7.10
CA PRO A 180 15.58 -7.68 6.46
C PRO A 180 14.52 -6.74 5.86
N PRO A 181 14.82 -5.44 5.72
CA PRO A 181 13.92 -4.51 5.05
C PRO A 181 13.73 -4.92 3.56
N GLY A 182 12.57 -4.60 3.00
CA GLY A 182 12.28 -4.84 1.58
C GLY A 182 11.99 -6.30 1.20
N THR A 183 11.74 -7.18 2.16
CA THR A 183 11.38 -8.61 1.92
C THR A 183 9.89 -8.89 1.81
N GLY A 184 9.04 -7.84 1.81
CA GLY A 184 7.60 -8.00 1.58
C GLY A 184 6.76 -8.34 2.81
N LYS A 185 7.23 -8.11 4.04
CA LYS A 185 6.45 -8.33 5.29
C LYS A 185 5.07 -7.66 5.26
N SER A 186 5.01 -6.37 4.90
CA SER A 186 3.76 -5.61 4.82
C SER A 186 2.87 -6.07 3.65
N TYR A 187 3.48 -6.54 2.55
CA TYR A 187 2.76 -7.11 1.40
C TYR A 187 2.13 -8.47 1.75
N LEU A 188 2.87 -9.31 2.49
CA LEU A 188 2.39 -10.60 3.01
C LEU A 188 1.22 -10.42 3.99
N ALA A 189 1.25 -9.39 4.84
CA ALA A 189 0.13 -9.08 5.74
C ALA A 189 -1.14 -8.70 4.98
N LYS A 190 -1.01 -7.97 3.85
CA LYS A 190 -2.14 -7.69 2.95
C LYS A 190 -2.69 -8.97 2.33
N ALA A 191 -1.81 -9.85 1.84
CA ALA A 191 -2.23 -11.15 1.30
C ALA A 191 -3.00 -12.00 2.32
N VAL A 192 -2.52 -12.05 3.56
CA VAL A 192 -3.22 -12.74 4.66
C VAL A 192 -4.63 -12.18 4.87
N ALA A 193 -4.78 -10.85 4.84
CA ALA A 193 -6.08 -10.23 5.08
C ALA A 193 -7.08 -10.49 3.93
N THR A 194 -6.61 -10.44 2.68
CA THR A 194 -7.41 -10.79 1.49
C THR A 194 -7.91 -12.22 1.58
N GLU A 195 -7.01 -13.16 1.89
CA GLU A 195 -7.28 -14.60 1.90
C GLU A 195 -8.10 -15.05 3.10
N ALA A 196 -8.04 -14.30 4.20
CA ALA A 196 -8.90 -14.49 5.36
C ALA A 196 -10.29 -13.86 5.20
N GLU A 197 -10.58 -13.21 4.07
CA GLU A 197 -11.79 -12.40 3.85
C GLU A 197 -12.08 -11.46 5.03
N SER A 198 -11.01 -10.90 5.61
CA SER A 198 -11.05 -10.20 6.90
C SER A 198 -10.70 -8.72 6.73
N MET A 199 -11.28 -7.88 7.58
CA MET A 199 -10.99 -6.45 7.57
C MET A 199 -9.55 -6.19 8.06
N LEU A 200 -8.73 -5.50 7.25
CA LEU A 200 -7.38 -5.10 7.66
C LEU A 200 -7.39 -3.74 8.35
N PHE A 201 -6.85 -3.70 9.56
CA PHE A 201 -6.54 -2.49 10.32
C PHE A 201 -5.02 -2.33 10.33
N SER A 202 -4.49 -1.56 9.38
CA SER A 202 -3.05 -1.30 9.28
C SER A 202 -2.68 0.00 9.99
N ILE A 203 -1.67 -0.04 10.85
CA ILE A 203 -1.12 1.12 11.55
C ILE A 203 0.41 1.08 11.57
N SER A 204 1.05 2.21 11.27
CA SER A 204 2.50 2.35 11.46
C SER A 204 2.82 2.89 12.84
N SER A 205 4.00 2.54 13.35
CA SER A 205 4.52 3.06 14.61
C SER A 205 4.65 4.60 14.61
N SER A 206 4.93 5.20 13.45
CA SER A 206 4.95 6.67 13.29
C SER A 206 3.59 7.33 13.52
N ASP A 207 2.49 6.64 13.17
CA ASP A 207 1.13 7.17 13.29
C ASP A 207 0.69 7.26 14.76
N VAL A 208 1.17 6.31 15.57
CA VAL A 208 0.91 6.26 17.02
C VAL A 208 1.75 7.31 17.77
N MET A 209 2.99 7.55 17.34
CA MET A 209 3.95 8.41 18.06
C MET A 209 3.79 9.91 17.78
N SER A 210 3.46 10.30 16.55
CA SER A 210 3.63 11.69 16.06
C SER A 210 2.56 12.69 16.52
N LYS A 211 1.35 12.23 16.87
CA LYS A 211 0.22 13.14 17.11
C LYS A 211 -0.16 13.35 18.59
N TRP A 212 0.25 12.48 19.52
CA TRP A 212 -0.45 12.39 20.81
C TRP A 212 0.44 11.99 22.00
N MET A 213 1.19 12.96 22.54
CA MET A 213 1.89 12.79 23.81
C MET A 213 0.88 12.77 24.96
N GLY A 214 0.37 11.59 25.32
CA GLY A 214 -0.60 11.37 26.40
C GLY A 214 -1.88 10.60 26.03
N GLU A 215 -2.16 10.36 24.73
CA GLU A 215 -3.37 9.63 24.27
C GLU A 215 -3.08 8.30 23.55
N SER A 216 -1.81 7.92 23.43
CA SER A 216 -1.40 6.70 22.71
C SER A 216 -1.98 5.41 23.32
N GLU A 217 -2.15 5.34 24.64
CA GLU A 217 -2.80 4.20 25.32
C GLU A 217 -4.27 4.06 24.88
N LYS A 218 -5.01 5.17 24.87
CA LYS A 218 -6.40 5.18 24.42
C LYS A 218 -6.49 4.76 22.96
N LEU A 219 -5.53 5.20 22.14
CA LEU A 219 -5.44 4.85 20.73
C LEU A 219 -5.38 3.34 20.52
N VAL A 220 -4.45 2.66 21.21
CA VAL A 220 -4.32 1.19 21.16
C VAL A 220 -5.60 0.51 21.64
N LYS A 221 -6.18 0.99 22.75
CA LYS A 221 -7.44 0.45 23.26
C LYS A 221 -8.58 0.56 22.25
N THR A 222 -8.73 1.72 21.61
CA THR A 222 -9.78 1.95 20.62
C THR A 222 -9.51 1.18 19.32
N LEU A 223 -8.25 1.01 18.90
CA LEU A 223 -7.89 0.14 17.77
C LEU A 223 -8.38 -1.30 17.99
N PHE A 224 -8.04 -1.90 19.14
CA PHE A 224 -8.50 -3.26 19.48
C PHE A 224 -10.01 -3.35 19.65
N GLN A 225 -10.65 -2.30 20.17
CA GLN A 225 -12.11 -2.23 20.25
C GLN A 225 -12.75 -2.21 18.85
N MET A 226 -12.25 -1.38 17.94
CA MET A 226 -12.73 -1.32 16.55
C MET A 226 -12.52 -2.65 15.83
N ALA A 227 -11.39 -3.32 16.03
CA ALA A 227 -11.13 -4.64 15.46
C ALA A 227 -12.14 -5.69 15.97
N ARG A 228 -12.44 -5.67 17.27
CA ARG A 228 -13.47 -6.54 17.89
C ARG A 228 -14.89 -6.23 17.41
N GLU A 229 -15.19 -4.97 17.09
CA GLU A 229 -16.49 -4.58 16.52
C GLU A 229 -16.66 -5.05 15.06
N ASN A 230 -15.56 -5.35 14.36
CA ASN A 230 -15.54 -5.70 12.93
C ASN A 230 -14.95 -7.09 12.66
N THR A 231 -15.22 -8.07 13.54
CA THR A 231 -14.74 -9.45 13.35
C THR A 231 -15.42 -10.15 12.16
N PRO A 232 -14.71 -10.95 11.35
CA PRO A 232 -13.29 -11.28 11.46
C PRO A 232 -12.37 -10.14 11.00
N SER A 233 -11.31 -9.87 11.77
CA SER A 233 -10.40 -8.75 11.50
C SER A 233 -8.94 -9.09 11.76
N VAL A 234 -8.06 -8.42 11.02
CA VAL A 234 -6.61 -8.49 11.15
C VAL A 234 -6.10 -7.12 11.54
N ILE A 235 -5.41 -7.02 12.67
CA ILE A 235 -4.63 -5.84 13.04
C ILE A 235 -3.20 -6.06 12.53
N PHE A 236 -2.69 -5.16 11.70
CA PHE A 236 -1.30 -5.17 11.25
C PHE A 236 -0.56 -3.94 11.79
N ILE A 237 0.55 -4.20 12.49
CA ILE A 237 1.41 -3.15 13.04
C ILE A 237 2.78 -3.25 12.39
N ASP A 238 3.15 -2.22 11.63
CA ASP A 238 4.48 -2.14 11.02
C ASP A 238 5.49 -1.45 11.96
N GLU A 239 6.77 -1.83 11.81
CA GLU A 239 7.89 -1.31 12.61
C GLU A 239 7.67 -1.43 14.13
N LEU A 240 7.16 -2.56 14.61
CA LEU A 240 6.77 -2.77 16.01
C LEU A 240 7.88 -2.39 17.01
N ASP A 241 9.15 -2.52 16.62
CA ASP A 241 10.30 -2.13 17.42
C ASP A 241 10.34 -0.65 17.80
N ALA A 242 9.78 0.25 16.99
CA ALA A 242 9.66 1.65 17.34
C ALA A 242 8.68 1.89 18.51
N LEU A 243 7.61 1.09 18.62
CA LEU A 243 6.65 1.17 19.74
C LEU A 243 7.12 0.37 20.96
N CYS A 244 7.71 -0.80 20.72
CA CYS A 244 7.93 -1.85 21.70
C CYS A 244 9.41 -2.18 21.91
N GLY A 245 10.33 -1.27 21.61
CA GLY A 245 11.76 -1.45 21.83
C GLY A 245 12.16 -1.63 23.29
N SER A 246 13.26 -2.32 23.56
CA SER A 246 13.81 -2.55 24.89
C SER A 246 14.18 -1.23 25.59
N ARG A 247 14.28 -1.27 26.92
CA ARG A 247 14.76 -0.15 27.74
C ARG A 247 16.21 0.21 27.44
N ASP A 248 16.98 -0.77 27.01
CA ASP A 248 18.41 -0.64 26.69
C ASP A 248 18.66 -0.25 25.22
N ALA A 249 17.59 -0.12 24.40
CA ALA A 249 17.72 0.27 23.01
C ALA A 249 18.02 1.78 22.90
N PRO A 250 18.98 2.20 22.03
CA PRO A 250 19.22 3.61 21.77
C PRO A 250 17.95 4.28 21.23
N GLY A 251 17.53 5.39 21.85
CA GLY A 251 16.27 6.07 21.53
C GLY A 251 15.08 5.66 22.42
N HIS A 252 15.31 4.91 23.51
CA HIS A 252 14.27 4.59 24.48
C HIS A 252 13.56 5.86 25.01
N ASN A 253 12.25 5.93 24.74
CA ASN A 253 11.39 6.97 25.27
C ASN A 253 10.65 6.43 26.52
N PRO A 254 10.96 6.93 27.75
CA PRO A 254 10.32 6.50 28.98
C PRO A 254 8.80 6.65 28.96
N HIS A 255 8.30 7.65 28.21
CA HIS A 255 6.88 7.94 28.04
C HIS A 255 6.12 6.83 27.29
N MET A 256 6.80 5.89 26.63
CA MET A 256 6.18 4.76 25.94
C MET A 256 5.98 3.52 26.82
N SER A 257 6.42 3.56 28.08
CA SER A 257 6.24 2.42 28.99
C SER A 257 4.77 2.11 29.27
N GLY A 258 3.93 3.15 29.36
CA GLY A 258 2.48 3.01 29.53
C GLY A 258 1.82 2.38 28.30
N LEU A 259 2.17 2.86 27.09
CA LEU A 259 1.72 2.29 25.82
C LEU A 259 2.05 0.79 25.70
N LYS A 260 3.29 0.39 26.01
CA LYS A 260 3.71 -1.02 25.96
C LYS A 260 2.87 -1.88 26.91
N THR A 261 2.58 -1.34 28.09
CA THR A 261 1.76 -2.03 29.09
C THR A 261 0.33 -2.22 28.57
N GLU A 262 -0.28 -1.16 28.04
CA GLU A 262 -1.63 -1.25 27.46
C GLU A 262 -1.67 -2.22 26.28
N PHE A 263 -0.67 -2.17 25.39
CA PHE A 263 -0.58 -3.08 24.26
C PHE A 263 -0.47 -4.56 24.72
N MET A 264 0.33 -4.86 25.73
CA MET A 264 0.38 -6.22 26.32
C MET A 264 -0.98 -6.66 26.88
N VAL A 265 -1.67 -5.77 27.60
CA VAL A 265 -3.00 -6.05 28.16
C VAL A 265 -4.01 -6.36 27.06
N GLN A 266 -3.99 -5.61 25.95
CA GLN A 266 -4.86 -5.85 24.81
C GLN A 266 -4.55 -7.16 24.09
N ILE A 267 -3.27 -7.52 23.90
CA ILE A 267 -2.88 -8.81 23.29
C ILE A 267 -3.38 -9.99 24.13
N ASP A 268 -3.21 -9.91 25.45
CA ASP A 268 -3.62 -10.96 26.38
C ASP A 268 -5.14 -11.13 26.45
N GLY A 269 -5.91 -10.11 26.00
CA GLY A 269 -7.36 -10.12 26.11
C GLY A 269 -7.83 -10.05 27.57
N VAL A 270 -7.07 -9.38 28.45
CA VAL A 270 -7.47 -9.28 29.86
C VAL A 270 -8.74 -8.44 29.95
N GLY A 271 -9.85 -9.08 30.36
CA GLY A 271 -11.16 -8.44 30.49
C GLY A 271 -11.98 -8.38 29.20
N HIS A 272 -11.49 -8.93 28.09
CA HIS A 272 -12.14 -8.87 26.78
C HIS A 272 -11.86 -10.10 25.93
N ASP A 273 -12.87 -10.62 25.22
CA ASP A 273 -12.61 -11.68 24.25
C ASP A 273 -12.06 -11.09 22.95
N ASN A 274 -10.93 -11.62 22.49
CA ASN A 274 -10.31 -11.31 21.21
C ASN A 274 -10.67 -12.37 20.15
N GLU A 275 -11.78 -13.10 20.34
CA GLU A 275 -12.33 -14.01 19.35
C GLU A 275 -12.54 -13.32 18.00
N GLY A 276 -12.12 -13.96 16.91
CA GLY A 276 -12.17 -13.37 15.57
C GLY A 276 -11.16 -12.25 15.26
N VAL A 277 -10.27 -11.87 16.20
CA VAL A 277 -9.21 -10.88 15.95
C VAL A 277 -7.84 -11.55 15.88
N LEU A 278 -7.13 -11.29 14.78
CA LEU A 278 -5.73 -11.69 14.57
C LEU A 278 -4.82 -10.46 14.68
N LEU A 279 -3.70 -10.60 15.40
CA LEU A 279 -2.64 -9.60 15.45
C LEU A 279 -1.42 -10.08 14.66
N LEU A 280 -1.12 -9.35 13.59
CA LEU A 280 0.12 -9.42 12.84
C LEU A 280 0.99 -8.21 13.20
N ALA A 281 2.28 -8.43 13.40
CA ALA A 281 3.23 -7.34 13.54
C ALA A 281 4.47 -7.60 12.70
N ALA A 282 5.09 -6.56 12.16
CA ALA A 282 6.34 -6.63 11.41
C ALA A 282 7.45 -5.85 12.11
N THR A 283 8.68 -6.35 12.01
CA THR A 283 9.88 -5.62 12.46
C THR A 283 11.10 -5.98 11.59
N ASN A 284 12.00 -5.02 11.43
CA ASN A 284 13.32 -5.26 10.84
C ASN A 284 14.39 -5.56 11.91
N LEU A 285 14.13 -5.25 13.18
CA LEU A 285 15.09 -5.30 14.28
C LEU A 285 14.56 -6.18 15.43
N PRO A 286 14.39 -7.50 15.23
CA PRO A 286 13.76 -8.36 16.22
C PRO A 286 14.54 -8.47 17.54
N TRP A 287 15.84 -8.15 17.56
CA TRP A 287 16.67 -8.08 18.77
C TRP A 287 16.44 -6.83 19.62
N SER A 288 15.88 -5.76 19.05
CA SER A 288 15.59 -4.53 19.80
C SER A 288 14.27 -4.61 20.54
N LEU A 289 13.40 -5.60 20.25
CA LEU A 289 12.10 -5.76 20.89
C LEU A 289 12.19 -6.11 22.38
N ASP A 290 11.28 -5.54 23.17
CA ASP A 290 11.13 -5.87 24.58
C ASP A 290 10.81 -7.37 24.76
N PRO A 291 11.54 -8.09 25.64
CA PRO A 291 11.33 -9.52 25.86
C PRO A 291 9.90 -9.91 26.28
N ALA A 292 9.19 -9.04 27.01
CA ALA A 292 7.81 -9.28 27.43
C ALA A 292 6.85 -9.25 26.23
N ILE A 293 7.04 -8.30 25.31
CA ILE A 293 6.29 -8.20 24.05
C ILE A 293 6.62 -9.39 23.16
N ARG A 294 7.91 -9.72 22.99
CA ARG A 294 8.36 -10.88 22.21
C ARG A 294 7.75 -12.20 22.70
N ARG A 295 7.49 -12.33 23.99
CA ARG A 295 6.81 -13.51 24.57
C ARG A 295 5.33 -13.61 24.19
N ARG A 296 4.66 -12.48 23.92
CA ARG A 296 3.24 -12.46 23.54
C ARG A 296 2.99 -12.83 22.08
N PHE A 297 3.98 -12.60 21.22
CA PHE A 297 3.98 -13.16 19.86
C PHE A 297 4.40 -14.63 19.90
N GLN A 298 3.40 -15.52 19.85
CA GLN A 298 3.61 -16.96 20.05
C GLN A 298 4.10 -17.67 18.78
N ARG A 299 3.89 -17.06 17.60
CA ARG A 299 4.52 -17.45 16.32
C ARG A 299 5.44 -16.33 15.86
N LYS A 300 6.62 -16.69 15.37
CA LYS A 300 7.68 -15.77 14.95
C LYS A 300 8.22 -16.25 13.61
N VAL A 301 7.68 -15.70 12.54
CA VAL A 301 7.96 -16.12 11.17
C VAL A 301 9.11 -15.29 10.62
N TYR A 302 10.19 -15.98 10.24
CA TYR A 302 11.31 -15.34 9.58
C TYR A 302 11.00 -15.15 8.09
N ILE A 303 11.19 -13.94 7.59
CA ILE A 303 11.02 -13.58 6.18
C ILE A 303 12.41 -13.27 5.60
N PRO A 304 13.08 -14.27 4.97
CA PRO A 304 14.42 -14.11 4.42
C PRO A 304 14.43 -13.26 3.14
N LEU A 305 15.63 -13.00 2.61
CA LEU A 305 15.80 -12.55 1.24
C LEU A 305 15.32 -13.63 0.25
N PRO A 306 14.80 -13.25 -0.93
CA PRO A 306 14.29 -14.20 -1.91
C PRO A 306 15.40 -15.11 -2.44
N ASP A 307 15.08 -16.38 -2.62
CA ASP A 307 15.94 -17.34 -3.29
C ASP A 307 15.91 -17.16 -4.82
N GLN A 308 16.60 -18.02 -5.57
CA GLN A 308 16.69 -17.86 -7.02
C GLN A 308 15.32 -17.98 -7.72
N GLU A 309 14.49 -18.94 -7.30
CA GLU A 309 13.18 -19.18 -7.89
C GLU A 309 12.21 -18.03 -7.58
N ALA A 310 12.20 -17.55 -6.33
CA ALA A 310 11.44 -16.38 -5.94
C ALA A 310 11.88 -15.13 -6.71
N ARG A 311 13.19 -14.90 -6.92
CA ARG A 311 13.67 -13.77 -7.72
C ARG A 311 13.21 -13.86 -9.17
N GLU A 312 13.23 -15.04 -9.78
CA GLU A 312 12.73 -15.27 -11.14
C GLU A 312 11.24 -14.90 -11.25
N GLN A 313 10.42 -15.38 -10.32
CA GLN A 313 9.00 -15.04 -10.23
C GLN A 313 8.78 -13.54 -10.02
N MET A 314 9.56 -12.89 -9.15
CA MET A 314 9.48 -11.44 -8.93
C MET A 314 9.75 -10.65 -10.22
N PHE A 315 10.74 -11.05 -11.03
CA PHE A 315 10.98 -10.42 -12.32
C PHE A 315 9.77 -10.57 -13.25
N LYS A 316 9.19 -11.76 -13.36
CA LYS A 316 7.99 -12.01 -14.17
C LYS A 316 6.81 -11.13 -13.75
N ILE A 317 6.56 -11.04 -12.44
CA ILE A 317 5.48 -10.23 -11.87
C ILE A 317 5.71 -8.73 -12.15
N HIS A 318 6.93 -8.23 -11.94
CA HIS A 318 7.23 -6.80 -12.08
C HIS A 318 7.38 -6.33 -13.53
N VAL A 319 7.78 -7.20 -14.45
CA VAL A 319 7.82 -6.90 -15.89
C VAL A 319 6.41 -6.92 -16.48
N GLY A 320 5.56 -7.85 -16.05
CA GLY A 320 4.18 -7.97 -16.53
C GLY A 320 4.11 -8.10 -18.05
N GLU A 321 3.11 -7.45 -18.67
CA GLU A 321 2.90 -7.44 -20.12
C GLU A 321 3.77 -6.39 -20.85
N SER A 322 4.64 -5.66 -20.13
CA SER A 322 5.40 -4.55 -20.71
C SER A 322 6.48 -5.01 -21.69
N MET A 323 6.85 -6.30 -21.72
CA MET A 323 7.83 -6.86 -22.63
C MET A 323 7.31 -8.12 -23.31
N ALA A 324 7.18 -8.10 -24.63
CA ALA A 324 6.79 -9.29 -25.41
C ALA A 324 7.97 -10.25 -25.67
N ASP A 325 9.22 -9.78 -25.58
CA ASP A 325 10.41 -10.48 -26.10
C ASP A 325 11.29 -11.16 -25.04
N LEU A 326 10.92 -11.10 -23.74
CA LEU A 326 11.70 -11.75 -22.69
C LEU A 326 11.40 -13.26 -22.63
N THR A 327 12.46 -14.07 -22.61
CA THR A 327 12.37 -15.53 -22.49
C THR A 327 12.48 -15.99 -21.03
N GLU A 328 12.02 -17.21 -20.76
CA GLU A 328 12.20 -17.89 -19.47
C GLU A 328 13.68 -17.98 -19.08
N GLU A 329 14.57 -18.22 -20.05
CA GLU A 329 16.02 -18.23 -19.83
C GLU A 329 16.57 -16.85 -19.41
N ASP A 330 15.95 -15.74 -19.82
CA ASP A 330 16.41 -14.40 -19.44
C ASP A 330 16.05 -14.08 -18.00
N TYR A 331 14.84 -14.43 -17.55
CA TYR A 331 14.45 -14.31 -16.14
C TYR A 331 15.38 -15.11 -15.22
N LYS A 332 15.78 -16.31 -15.65
CA LYS A 332 16.77 -17.11 -14.91
C LYS A 332 18.12 -16.41 -14.81
N LYS A 333 18.63 -15.83 -15.91
CA LYS A 333 19.88 -15.06 -15.90
C LYS A 333 19.78 -13.82 -15.00
N PHE A 334 18.64 -13.14 -14.98
CA PHE A 334 18.41 -12.00 -14.08
C PHE A 334 18.45 -12.45 -12.62
N ALA A 335 17.78 -13.55 -12.29
CA ALA A 335 17.79 -14.12 -10.94
C ALA A 335 19.20 -14.55 -10.48
N GLU A 336 20.03 -15.08 -11.38
CA GLU A 336 21.43 -15.44 -11.09
C GLU A 336 22.29 -14.21 -10.76
N ARG A 337 22.11 -13.09 -11.48
CA ARG A 337 22.88 -11.85 -11.27
C ARG A 337 22.43 -11.02 -10.07
N THR A 338 21.25 -11.29 -9.52
CA THR A 338 20.64 -10.51 -8.43
C THR A 338 20.68 -11.20 -7.08
N LYS A 339 21.64 -12.12 -6.89
CA LYS A 339 21.83 -12.77 -5.59
C LYS A 339 22.06 -11.74 -4.48
N GLY A 340 21.28 -11.86 -3.40
CA GLY A 340 21.38 -10.97 -2.24
C GLY A 340 20.54 -9.70 -2.33
N LEU A 341 19.85 -9.45 -3.46
CA LEU A 341 18.90 -8.35 -3.56
C LEU A 341 17.60 -8.67 -2.80
N SER A 342 17.01 -7.64 -2.18
CA SER A 342 15.66 -7.70 -1.61
C SER A 342 14.59 -7.58 -2.70
N GLY A 343 13.32 -7.87 -2.36
CA GLY A 343 12.21 -7.66 -3.29
C GLY A 343 12.07 -6.19 -3.71
N SER A 344 12.32 -5.26 -2.79
CA SER A 344 12.37 -3.83 -3.09
C SER A 344 13.50 -3.47 -4.06
N ASP A 345 14.70 -4.03 -3.89
CA ASP A 345 15.82 -3.80 -4.81
C ASP A 345 15.49 -4.30 -6.23
N ILE A 346 14.85 -5.47 -6.35
CA ILE A 346 14.43 -6.05 -7.63
C ILE A 346 13.37 -5.18 -8.29
N SER A 347 12.35 -4.75 -7.55
CA SER A 347 11.30 -3.87 -8.06
C SER A 347 11.89 -2.55 -8.61
N ILE A 348 12.82 -1.94 -7.87
CA ILE A 348 13.53 -0.73 -8.31
C ILE A 348 14.36 -1.02 -9.56
N ALA A 349 15.09 -2.14 -9.60
CA ALA A 349 15.91 -2.52 -10.75
C ALA A 349 15.07 -2.73 -12.02
N VAL A 350 13.91 -3.38 -11.91
CA VAL A 350 12.97 -3.55 -13.03
C VAL A 350 12.46 -2.19 -13.49
N GLN A 351 12.02 -1.33 -12.57
CA GLN A 351 11.59 0.04 -12.92
C GLN A 351 12.71 0.85 -13.60
N ASP A 352 13.95 0.71 -13.16
CA ASP A 352 15.10 1.38 -13.78
C ASP A 352 15.42 0.85 -15.18
N ALA A 353 15.15 -0.45 -15.44
CA ALA A 353 15.27 -1.07 -16.75
C ALA A 353 14.15 -0.60 -17.69
N LEU A 354 12.90 -0.60 -17.22
CA LEU A 354 11.74 -0.07 -17.95
C LEU A 354 11.88 1.42 -18.29
N ASN A 355 12.62 2.18 -17.48
CA ASN A 355 12.91 3.59 -17.73
C ASN A 355 14.16 3.84 -18.63
N GLN A 356 14.84 2.80 -19.12
CA GLN A 356 15.98 2.99 -20.04
C GLN A 356 15.62 3.73 -21.33
N PRO A 357 14.46 3.51 -21.99
CA PRO A 357 14.04 4.29 -23.16
C PRO A 357 13.99 5.79 -22.89
N VAL A 358 13.53 6.20 -21.70
CA VAL A 358 13.51 7.61 -21.28
C VAL A 358 14.94 8.15 -21.15
N LYS A 359 15.87 7.37 -20.60
CA LYS A 359 17.30 7.70 -20.53
C LYS A 359 17.94 7.77 -21.93
N LYS A 360 17.60 6.85 -22.84
CA LYS A 360 18.04 6.84 -24.24
C LYS A 360 17.55 8.09 -24.98
N VAL A 361 16.27 8.45 -24.85
CA VAL A 361 15.67 9.66 -25.44
C VAL A 361 16.34 10.93 -24.92
N SER A 362 16.46 11.08 -23.60
CA SER A 362 16.99 12.30 -22.99
C SER A 362 18.49 12.54 -23.25
N SER A 363 19.28 11.47 -23.37
CA SER A 363 20.72 11.53 -23.61
C SER A 363 21.11 11.48 -25.10
N SER A 364 20.17 11.16 -25.99
CA SER A 364 20.47 11.04 -27.42
C SER A 364 20.80 12.39 -28.07
N LYS A 365 21.80 12.35 -28.95
CA LYS A 365 22.24 13.46 -29.80
C LYS A 365 21.87 13.26 -31.27
N HIS A 366 21.44 12.05 -31.65
CA HIS A 366 21.14 11.68 -33.03
C HIS A 366 19.80 10.94 -33.09
N TRP A 367 19.03 11.24 -34.12
CA TRP A 367 17.65 10.78 -34.27
C TRP A 367 17.38 10.43 -35.72
N ARG A 368 16.46 9.49 -35.94
CA ARG A 368 16.06 9.05 -37.28
C ARG A 368 14.55 9.10 -37.43
N LYS A 369 14.09 9.39 -38.66
CA LYS A 369 12.68 9.28 -39.04
C LYS A 369 12.34 7.83 -39.37
N VAL A 370 11.26 7.34 -38.79
CA VAL A 370 10.72 6.00 -39.02
C VAL A 370 9.22 6.09 -39.24
N THR A 371 8.70 5.29 -40.17
CA THR A 371 7.26 5.18 -40.40
C THR A 371 6.72 4.10 -39.46
N HIS A 372 5.87 4.50 -38.52
CA HIS A 372 5.22 3.57 -37.58
C HIS A 372 3.71 3.81 -37.64
N GLU A 373 2.95 2.75 -37.89
CA GLU A 373 1.48 2.79 -38.06
C GLU A 373 0.99 3.83 -39.09
N GLY A 374 1.77 4.05 -40.15
CA GLY A 374 1.44 5.00 -41.22
C GLY A 374 1.72 6.48 -40.90
N ALA A 375 2.26 6.79 -39.72
CA ALA A 375 2.71 8.13 -39.35
C ALA A 375 4.25 8.23 -39.34
N GLU A 376 4.78 9.40 -39.69
CA GLU A 376 6.20 9.69 -39.50
C GLU A 376 6.48 9.97 -38.03
N LYS A 377 7.38 9.18 -37.44
CA LYS A 377 7.85 9.31 -36.07
C LYS A 377 9.36 9.50 -36.03
N LEU A 378 9.86 10.01 -34.92
CA LEU A 378 11.27 10.23 -34.62
C LEU A 378 11.66 9.33 -33.45
N THR A 379 12.72 8.57 -33.64
CA THR A 379 13.29 7.70 -32.59
C THR A 379 14.80 7.96 -32.46
N PRO A 380 15.37 7.86 -31.23
CA PRO A 380 16.81 7.92 -31.03
C PRO A 380 17.58 6.90 -31.87
N CYS A 381 18.74 7.27 -32.40
CA CYS A 381 19.60 6.36 -33.17
C CYS A 381 21.09 6.63 -32.92
N LYS A 382 21.97 5.75 -33.42
CA LYS A 382 23.42 5.98 -33.40
C LYS A 382 23.78 6.96 -34.52
N ALA A 383 24.90 7.66 -34.36
CA ALA A 383 25.39 8.60 -35.38
C ALA A 383 25.77 7.91 -36.71
N THR A 384 26.03 6.60 -36.66
CA THR A 384 26.40 5.77 -37.81
C THR A 384 25.21 5.26 -38.60
N ASP A 385 23.99 5.43 -38.09
CA ASP A 385 22.81 4.83 -38.70
C ASP A 385 22.35 5.65 -39.91
N ASP A 386 21.85 4.96 -40.94
CA ASP A 386 21.33 5.62 -42.13
C ASP A 386 20.15 6.55 -41.79
N GLY A 387 20.25 7.81 -42.22
CA GLY A 387 19.25 8.84 -41.91
C GLY A 387 19.35 9.43 -40.49
N ALA A 388 20.48 9.21 -39.79
CA ALA A 388 20.76 9.87 -38.52
C ALA A 388 20.91 11.39 -38.69
N MET A 389 20.10 12.14 -37.95
CA MET A 389 20.12 13.60 -37.91
C MET A 389 20.55 14.06 -36.52
N PRO A 390 21.56 14.95 -36.42
CA PRO A 390 21.96 15.51 -35.13
C PRO A 390 20.86 16.46 -34.62
N MET A 391 20.20 16.09 -33.53
CA MET A 391 19.14 16.91 -32.92
C MET A 391 18.97 16.58 -31.43
N SER A 392 18.27 17.46 -30.72
CA SER A 392 17.94 17.28 -29.30
C SER A 392 16.51 16.83 -29.12
N TRP A 393 16.24 16.00 -28.11
CA TRP A 393 14.90 15.60 -27.70
C TRP A 393 13.96 16.80 -27.49
N ARG A 394 14.48 17.95 -27.04
CA ARG A 394 13.70 19.20 -26.83
C ARG A 394 13.03 19.73 -28.10
N THR A 395 13.53 19.34 -29.26
CA THR A 395 12.99 19.75 -30.57
C THR A 395 12.02 18.73 -31.17
N VAL A 396 11.84 17.57 -30.52
CA VAL A 396 10.93 16.52 -30.97
C VAL A 396 9.53 16.79 -30.40
N PRO A 397 8.50 16.99 -31.24
CA PRO A 397 7.12 17.10 -30.77
C PRO A 397 6.65 15.80 -30.12
N ALA A 398 5.87 15.88 -29.03
CA ALA A 398 5.36 14.71 -28.32
C ALA A 398 4.57 13.74 -29.22
N SER A 399 3.80 14.26 -30.18
CA SER A 399 3.03 13.45 -31.14
C SER A 399 3.91 12.68 -32.13
N GLN A 400 5.16 13.11 -32.34
CA GLN A 400 6.10 12.51 -33.28
C GLN A 400 7.13 11.61 -32.60
N LEU A 401 7.20 11.60 -31.27
CA LEU A 401 8.11 10.69 -30.56
C LEU A 401 7.66 9.24 -30.77
N LEU A 402 8.59 8.39 -31.18
CA LEU A 402 8.52 6.94 -31.00
C LEU A 402 9.57 6.56 -29.98
N GLU A 403 9.11 6.11 -28.82
CA GLU A 403 9.99 5.63 -27.77
C GLU A 403 10.73 4.37 -28.23
N PRO A 404 12.02 4.21 -27.88
CA PRO A 404 12.71 2.95 -28.08
C PRO A 404 12.03 1.84 -27.27
N ASP A 405 11.95 0.65 -27.86
CA ASP A 405 11.60 -0.54 -27.10
C ASP A 405 12.68 -0.79 -26.01
N VAL A 406 12.26 -1.38 -24.90
CA VAL A 406 13.20 -1.83 -23.88
C VAL A 406 13.75 -3.18 -24.33
N GLU A 407 15.06 -3.33 -24.27
CA GLU A 407 15.75 -4.53 -24.71
C GLU A 407 16.24 -5.35 -23.49
N VAL A 408 16.56 -6.63 -23.68
CA VAL A 408 17.12 -7.48 -22.61
C VAL A 408 18.45 -6.90 -22.09
N GLU A 409 19.22 -6.25 -22.97
CA GLU A 409 20.46 -5.54 -22.67
C GLU A 409 20.26 -4.38 -21.69
N ASP A 410 19.09 -3.74 -21.69
CA ASP A 410 18.76 -2.66 -20.76
C ASP A 410 18.68 -3.18 -19.32
N PHE A 411 18.08 -4.36 -19.14
CA PHE A 411 18.06 -5.05 -17.84
C PHE A 411 19.48 -5.37 -17.39
N PHE A 412 20.29 -6.02 -18.23
CA PHE A 412 21.66 -6.35 -17.83
C PHE A 412 22.49 -5.11 -17.47
N THR A 413 22.34 -4.02 -18.23
CA THR A 413 23.03 -2.74 -17.96
C THR A 413 22.64 -2.14 -16.61
N VAL A 414 21.39 -2.32 -16.18
CA VAL A 414 20.92 -1.89 -14.86
C VAL A 414 21.40 -2.86 -13.78
N LEU A 415 21.19 -4.17 -13.95
CA LEU A 415 21.52 -5.20 -12.98
C LEU A 415 23.02 -5.21 -12.62
N ASP A 416 23.90 -4.93 -13.59
CA ASP A 416 25.35 -4.85 -13.34
C ASP A 416 25.76 -3.66 -12.44
N LYS A 417 24.86 -2.67 -12.25
CA LYS A 417 25.11 -1.47 -11.42
C LYS A 417 24.39 -1.51 -10.07
N VAL A 418 23.34 -2.30 -9.95
CA VAL A 418 22.54 -2.42 -8.73
C VAL A 418 23.37 -3.07 -7.63
N LYS A 419 23.28 -2.53 -6.42
CA LYS A 419 23.94 -3.07 -5.24
C LYS A 419 22.88 -3.48 -4.22
N PRO A 420 23.09 -4.56 -3.45
CA PRO A 420 22.20 -4.92 -2.35
C PRO A 420 22.07 -3.79 -1.33
N THR A 421 20.85 -3.51 -0.91
CA THR A 421 20.58 -2.57 0.19
C THR A 421 20.83 -3.19 1.56
N VAL A 422 20.67 -4.52 1.67
CA VAL A 422 20.84 -5.27 2.92
C VAL A 422 22.28 -5.79 3.03
N SER A 423 22.91 -5.58 4.19
CA SER A 423 24.26 -6.08 4.46
C SER A 423 24.29 -7.55 4.90
N GLU A 424 25.40 -8.25 4.64
CA GLU A 424 25.61 -9.63 5.12
C GLU A 424 25.56 -9.73 6.65
N GLU A 425 25.99 -8.67 7.36
CA GLU A 425 25.93 -8.61 8.81
C GLU A 425 24.49 -8.60 9.34
N GLU A 426 23.57 -7.89 8.67
CA GLU A 426 22.16 -7.85 9.03
C GLU A 426 21.47 -9.19 8.78
N ILE A 427 21.80 -9.85 7.66
CA ILE A 427 21.32 -11.20 7.35
C ILE A 427 21.78 -12.17 8.44
N LYS A 428 23.06 -12.11 8.80
CA LYS A 428 23.61 -12.96 9.86
C LYS A 428 22.94 -12.71 11.21
N LYS A 429 22.74 -11.44 11.60
CA LYS A 429 22.02 -11.10 12.83
C LYS A 429 20.59 -11.65 12.85
N CYS A 430 19.89 -11.61 11.72
CA CYS A 430 18.57 -12.22 11.61
C CYS A 430 18.66 -13.74 11.79
N SER A 431 19.60 -14.41 11.11
CA SER A 431 19.82 -15.86 11.24
C SER A 431 20.13 -16.28 12.67
N ASP A 432 21.09 -15.61 13.33
CA ASP A 432 21.47 -15.86 14.71
C ASP A 432 20.27 -15.66 15.66
N TRP A 433 19.41 -14.68 15.38
CA TRP A 433 18.19 -14.47 16.16
C TRP A 433 17.15 -15.57 15.90
N THR A 434 17.01 -16.02 14.65
CA THR A 434 16.12 -17.13 14.26
C THR A 434 16.50 -18.41 14.99
N GLU A 435 17.78 -18.75 15.09
CA GLU A 435 18.26 -19.93 15.83
C GLU A 435 17.91 -19.87 17.33
N LEU A 436 17.91 -18.67 17.92
CA LEU A 436 17.64 -18.48 19.35
C LEU A 436 16.15 -18.38 19.69
N PHE A 437 15.36 -17.76 18.81
CA PHE A 437 14.00 -17.32 19.13
C PHE A 437 12.96 -17.56 18.04
N GLY A 438 13.36 -17.92 16.83
CA GLY A 438 12.47 -18.19 15.72
C GLY A 438 11.61 -19.43 15.98
N THR A 439 10.41 -19.45 15.41
CA THR A 439 9.77 -20.73 15.07
C THR A 439 10.37 -21.14 13.74
N GLU A 440 11.03 -22.29 13.68
CA GLU A 440 11.49 -22.86 12.39
C GLU A 440 10.29 -23.00 11.45
N GLY A 441 10.17 -22.09 10.48
CA GLY A 441 9.60 -22.40 9.18
C GLY A 441 10.74 -23.03 8.38
N ALA A 442 11.00 -24.31 8.63
CA ALA A 442 12.03 -25.12 7.97
C ALA A 442 11.53 -25.65 6.63
#